data_AF-A0AAN8F886-F1
#
_entry.id   AF-A0AAN8F886-F1
#
_cell.length_a   1.000
_cell.length_b   1.000
_cell.length_c   1.000
_cell.angle_alpha   90.00
_cell.angle_beta   90.00
_cell.angle_gamma   90.00
#
_symmetry.space_group_name_H-M   'P 1'
#
loop_
_entity.id
_entity.type
_entity.pdbx_description
1 polymer ?
#
loop_
_entity_poly.entity_id
_entity_poly.type
_entity_poly.pdbx_seq_one_letter_code
_entity_poly.pdbx_strand_id
1 'polypeptide(L)'
;KPGFSSSGPTLRILNNPKLERILIPSLNFGKQQKPIVVSIRGNPKLDQDALDVWSDKISSDSKLDLQEVGECGLPKEFTSFDDIKGCSSVYGPLVINSKSPARFSTDGVGNFNYTGCIQIKNSSLEDYTFLEKFKNFVPIAECNQYIIGNKNLCIEKFDMFLTVFKGIKVYDNKNSCEKNCLGGEATNEFLKRISKCKTVHGDLHITGWMYKPRYIKSLQSIEEITGKLYIVNNIGISELNEFSSLKYVGNKSSELYIKNF
;
A
#
# COMPACT_ATOMS: atom_id res chain seq x y z
N LYS A 1 -23.62 -18.19 -7.53
CA LYS A 1 -22.54 -17.17 -7.48
C LYS A 1 -23.06 -15.90 -8.14
N PRO A 2 -23.42 -14.83 -7.40
CA PRO A 2 -23.65 -13.54 -8.02
C PRO A 2 -22.28 -12.93 -8.35
N GLY A 3 -22.03 -12.68 -9.63
CA GLY A 3 -20.87 -11.94 -10.10
C GLY A 3 -21.01 -10.48 -9.66
N PHE A 4 -20.01 -9.98 -8.93
CA PHE A 4 -19.87 -8.55 -8.72
C PHE A 4 -19.47 -7.93 -10.07
N SER A 5 -20.36 -7.07 -10.58
CA SER A 5 -20.08 -6.21 -11.72
C SER A 5 -18.94 -5.27 -11.36
N SER A 6 -17.93 -5.19 -12.24
CA SER A 6 -16.79 -4.26 -12.23
C SER A 6 -17.19 -2.79 -12.51
N SER A 7 -18.44 -2.44 -12.27
CA SER A 7 -18.96 -1.09 -12.48
C SER A 7 -18.79 -0.30 -11.18
N GLY A 8 -17.85 0.64 -11.18
CA GLY A 8 -17.66 1.60 -10.09
C GLY A 8 -18.92 2.44 -9.80
N PRO A 9 -18.81 3.47 -8.96
CA PRO A 9 -19.97 4.22 -8.51
C PRO A 9 -20.81 4.81 -9.67
N THR A 10 -22.13 4.74 -9.54
CA THR A 10 -23.09 5.40 -10.43
C THR A 10 -22.87 6.92 -10.49
N LEU A 11 -22.46 7.53 -9.36
CA LEU A 11 -22.05 8.92 -9.29
C LEU A 11 -20.80 9.08 -8.42
N ARG A 12 -19.85 9.90 -8.89
CA ARG A 12 -18.63 10.25 -8.16
C ARG A 12 -18.43 11.76 -8.16
N ILE A 13 -18.29 12.35 -6.98
CA ILE A 13 -17.94 13.77 -6.80
C ILE A 13 -16.66 13.80 -5.95
N LEU A 14 -15.53 13.97 -6.61
CA LEU A 14 -14.21 13.81 -5.98
C LEU A 14 -13.37 15.06 -6.12
N ASN A 15 -12.69 15.44 -5.03
CA ASN A 15 -11.60 16.39 -5.01
C ASN A 15 -11.94 17.77 -5.61
N ASN A 16 -13.10 18.34 -5.25
CA ASN A 16 -13.52 19.68 -5.67
C ASN A 16 -13.29 20.68 -4.52
N PRO A 17 -12.13 21.37 -4.44
CA PRO A 17 -11.75 22.22 -3.30
C PRO A 17 -12.66 23.44 -3.09
N LYS A 18 -13.43 23.81 -4.11
CA LYS A 18 -14.34 24.96 -4.10
C LYS A 18 -15.82 24.56 -4.00
N LEU A 19 -16.13 23.27 -3.97
CA LEU A 19 -17.51 22.80 -3.95
C LEU A 19 -18.11 22.99 -2.57
N GLU A 20 -19.11 23.88 -2.48
CA GLU A 20 -19.78 24.24 -1.23
C GLU A 20 -21.17 23.60 -1.11
N ARG A 21 -21.80 23.24 -2.23
CA ARG A 21 -23.16 22.68 -2.26
C ARG A 21 -23.34 21.71 -3.40
N ILE A 22 -24.21 20.73 -3.21
CA ILE A 22 -24.63 19.81 -4.28
C ILE A 22 -26.15 19.87 -4.41
N LEU A 23 -26.62 20.46 -5.49
CA LEU A 23 -28.05 20.56 -5.79
C LEU A 23 -28.38 19.61 -6.93
N ILE A 24 -29.08 18.53 -6.63
CA ILE A 24 -29.67 17.65 -7.65
C ILE A 24 -31.19 17.64 -7.44
N PRO A 25 -31.94 18.46 -8.21
CA PRO A 25 -33.37 18.68 -8.01
C PRO A 25 -34.23 17.42 -8.16
N SER A 26 -33.78 16.46 -8.96
CA SER A 26 -34.50 15.23 -9.27
C SER A 26 -33.52 14.07 -9.54
N LEU A 27 -32.96 13.51 -8.46
CA LEU A 27 -32.17 12.27 -8.51
C LEU A 27 -33.08 11.10 -8.90
N ASN A 28 -33.24 10.88 -10.21
CA ASN A 28 -33.89 9.70 -10.74
C ASN A 28 -32.83 8.80 -11.37
N PHE A 29 -32.08 8.08 -10.54
CA PHE A 29 -31.23 6.99 -11.02
C PHE A 29 -32.16 5.95 -11.63
N GLY A 30 -32.14 5.83 -12.96
CA GLY A 30 -33.13 5.04 -13.70
C GLY A 30 -33.34 3.64 -13.11
N LYS A 31 -34.59 3.13 -13.19
CA LYS A 31 -35.08 1.89 -12.55
C LYS A 31 -34.22 0.62 -12.74
N GLN A 32 -33.22 0.64 -13.62
CA GLN A 32 -32.42 -0.52 -14.02
C GLN A 32 -31.02 -0.59 -13.37
N GLN A 33 -30.56 0.44 -12.65
CA GLN A 33 -29.24 0.43 -11.98
C GLN A 33 -29.39 0.34 -10.47
N LYS A 34 -29.74 -0.85 -9.96
CA LYS A 34 -29.63 -1.17 -8.53
C LYS A 34 -28.52 -2.21 -8.33
N PRO A 35 -27.66 -2.06 -7.30
CA PRO A 35 -27.63 -0.97 -6.32
C PRO A 35 -27.01 0.30 -6.91
N ILE A 36 -27.58 1.46 -6.58
CA ILE A 36 -26.99 2.76 -6.89
C ILE A 36 -25.81 2.95 -5.93
N VAL A 37 -24.66 3.33 -6.46
CA VAL A 37 -23.48 3.61 -5.63
C VAL A 37 -23.09 5.06 -5.83
N VAL A 38 -23.11 5.87 -4.77
CA VAL A 38 -22.71 7.28 -4.79
C VAL A 38 -21.48 7.45 -3.90
N SER A 39 -20.45 8.11 -4.42
CA SER A 39 -19.22 8.42 -3.68
C SER A 39 -18.92 9.93 -3.77
N ILE A 40 -18.85 10.59 -2.62
CA ILE A 40 -18.57 12.02 -2.48
C ILE A 40 -17.41 12.17 -1.51
N ARG A 41 -16.20 12.46 -2.03
CA ARG A 41 -14.97 12.45 -1.24
C ARG A 41 -14.03 13.61 -1.57
N GLY A 42 -13.30 14.10 -0.57
CA GLY A 42 -12.24 15.11 -0.74
C GLY A 42 -12.72 16.51 -1.12
N ASN A 43 -13.92 16.92 -0.71
CA ASN A 43 -14.48 18.25 -0.98
C ASN A 43 -14.54 19.07 0.33
N PRO A 44 -13.50 19.84 0.70
CA PRO A 44 -13.33 20.39 2.05
C PRO A 44 -14.36 21.44 2.45
N LYS A 45 -15.04 22.05 1.49
CA LYS A 45 -16.04 23.10 1.74
C LYS A 45 -17.48 22.58 1.82
N LEU A 46 -17.70 21.27 1.66
CA LEU A 46 -19.01 20.67 1.93
C LEU A 46 -19.21 20.60 3.45
N ASP A 47 -20.27 21.23 3.91
CA ASP A 47 -20.73 21.15 5.29
C ASP A 47 -21.63 19.92 5.52
N GLN A 48 -22.02 19.71 6.77
CA GLN A 48 -22.86 18.58 7.15
C GLN A 48 -24.22 18.62 6.43
N ASP A 49 -24.84 19.80 6.34
CA ASP A 49 -26.13 19.99 5.67
C ASP A 49 -26.09 19.55 4.20
N ALA A 50 -25.00 19.87 3.48
CA ALA A 50 -24.81 19.44 2.10
C ALA A 50 -24.63 17.92 1.95
N LEU A 51 -24.08 17.24 2.96
CA LEU A 51 -23.90 15.79 2.97
C LEU A 51 -25.18 15.06 3.37
N ASP A 52 -25.94 15.57 4.34
CA ASP A 52 -27.16 14.94 4.86
C ASP A 52 -28.26 14.82 3.80
N VAL A 53 -28.32 15.75 2.84
CA VAL A 53 -29.22 15.68 1.68
C VAL A 53 -29.07 14.37 0.91
N TRP A 54 -27.89 13.75 0.92
CA TRP A 54 -27.63 12.47 0.25
C TRP A 54 -28.10 11.28 1.05
N SER A 55 -27.97 11.33 2.38
CA SER A 55 -28.49 10.31 3.29
C SER A 55 -30.01 10.20 3.19
N ASP A 56 -30.71 11.33 3.07
CA ASP A 56 -32.17 11.38 3.05
C ASP A 56 -32.80 11.01 1.69
N LYS A 57 -32.10 11.30 0.58
CA LYS A 57 -32.65 11.13 -0.78
C LYS A 57 -32.39 9.77 -1.40
N ILE A 58 -31.53 8.96 -0.82
CA ILE A 58 -31.09 7.71 -1.43
C ILE A 58 -31.76 6.51 -0.75
N SER A 59 -32.29 5.61 -1.59
CA SER A 59 -32.97 4.38 -1.14
C SER A 59 -32.02 3.51 -0.31
N SER A 60 -32.57 2.82 0.70
CA SER A 60 -31.88 1.85 1.57
C SER A 60 -31.09 0.77 0.83
N ASP A 61 -31.44 0.46 -0.43
CA ASP A 61 -30.74 -0.53 -1.25
C ASP A 61 -29.43 0.01 -1.88
N SER A 62 -29.11 1.28 -1.67
CA SER A 62 -27.98 1.96 -2.28
C SER A 62 -26.77 1.97 -1.37
N LYS A 63 -25.57 2.12 -1.94
CA LYS A 63 -24.34 2.31 -1.17
C LYS A 63 -23.92 3.77 -1.23
N LEU A 64 -23.81 4.38 -0.06
CA LEU A 64 -23.30 5.73 0.12
C LEU A 64 -21.88 5.67 0.68
N ASP A 65 -20.97 6.34 0.00
CA ASP A 65 -19.60 6.57 0.44
C ASP A 65 -19.39 8.09 0.54
N LEU A 66 -19.71 8.64 1.71
CA LEU A 66 -19.62 10.06 1.99
C LEU A 66 -18.36 10.38 2.79
N GLN A 67 -17.81 11.55 2.55
CA GLN A 67 -16.69 12.11 3.32
C GLN A 67 -17.11 12.58 4.70
N GLU A 68 -16.10 12.78 5.56
CA GLU A 68 -16.22 13.64 6.73
C GLU A 68 -16.20 15.13 6.34
N VAL A 69 -16.78 15.98 7.20
CA VAL A 69 -16.67 17.44 7.05
C VAL A 69 -15.20 17.85 7.11
N GLY A 70 -14.77 18.67 6.16
CA GLY A 70 -13.37 19.12 6.06
C GLY A 70 -12.40 18.11 5.44
N GLU A 71 -12.87 16.97 4.90
CA GLU A 71 -12.02 16.03 4.16
C GLU A 71 -11.43 16.69 2.91
N CYS A 72 -10.12 16.59 2.74
CA CYS A 72 -9.42 17.12 1.58
C CYS A 72 -9.06 16.02 0.58
N GLY A 73 -9.24 16.32 -0.70
CA GLY A 73 -8.72 15.48 -1.77
C GLY A 73 -7.21 15.59 -1.84
N LEU A 74 -6.49 14.47 -1.86
CA LEU A 74 -5.07 14.49 -2.19
C LEU A 74 -4.89 15.00 -3.63
N PRO A 75 -3.91 15.90 -3.85
CA PRO A 75 -3.58 16.33 -5.20
C PRO A 75 -3.08 15.13 -6.02
N LYS A 76 -3.29 15.19 -7.34
CA LYS A 76 -2.88 14.12 -8.26
C LYS A 76 -1.38 13.81 -8.17
N GLU A 77 -0.57 14.81 -7.83
CA GLU A 77 0.85 14.69 -7.54
C GLU A 77 1.07 15.39 -6.19
N PHE A 78 1.57 14.68 -5.19
CA PHE A 78 1.79 15.24 -3.87
C PHE A 78 3.14 15.95 -3.82
N THR A 79 3.11 17.26 -3.53
CA THR A 79 4.32 18.12 -3.54
C THR A 79 4.52 18.87 -2.23
N SER A 80 3.46 19.20 -1.50
CA SER A 80 3.54 19.82 -0.17
C SER A 80 2.36 19.42 0.71
N PHE A 81 2.56 19.49 2.04
CA PHE A 81 1.46 19.43 3.00
C PHE A 81 0.60 20.70 3.00
N ASP A 82 1.07 21.79 2.39
CA ASP A 82 0.29 23.02 2.26
C ASP A 82 -1.01 22.80 1.47
N ASP A 83 -1.00 21.88 0.50
CA ASP A 83 -2.16 21.52 -0.33
C ASP A 83 -3.32 20.92 0.49
N ILE A 84 -3.02 20.38 1.67
CA ILE A 84 -3.97 19.72 2.59
C ILE A 84 -3.92 20.33 3.99
N LYS A 85 -3.43 21.57 4.10
CA LYS A 85 -3.32 22.25 5.38
C LYS A 85 -4.69 22.61 5.93
N GLY A 86 -4.91 22.28 7.21
CA GLY A 86 -6.17 22.53 7.92
C GLY A 86 -7.18 21.39 7.80
N CYS A 87 -6.86 20.33 7.05
CA CYS A 87 -7.73 19.16 6.91
C CYS A 87 -7.42 18.13 8.01
N SER A 88 -8.45 17.53 8.60
CA SER A 88 -8.32 16.43 9.58
C SER A 88 -8.26 15.06 8.90
N SER A 89 -8.91 14.93 7.73
CA SER A 89 -8.93 13.73 6.91
C SER A 89 -8.56 14.04 5.47
N VAL A 90 -7.99 13.05 4.80
CA VAL A 90 -7.61 13.15 3.39
C VAL A 90 -8.03 11.91 2.61
N TYR A 91 -8.41 12.10 1.35
CA TYR A 91 -8.88 11.05 0.46
C TYR A 91 -8.14 11.02 -0.87
N GLY A 92 -7.89 9.81 -1.36
CA GLY A 92 -7.42 9.56 -2.73
C GLY A 92 -6.04 8.90 -2.78
N PRO A 93 -5.47 8.72 -3.98
CA PRO A 93 -4.14 8.14 -4.12
C PRO A 93 -3.06 9.16 -3.71
N LEU A 94 -2.13 8.75 -2.84
CA LEU A 94 -0.90 9.47 -2.56
C LEU A 94 0.12 9.14 -3.63
N VAL A 95 0.24 10.02 -4.63
CA VAL A 95 1.13 9.83 -5.77
C VAL A 95 2.39 10.66 -5.61
N ILE A 96 3.54 9.99 -5.58
CA ILE A 96 4.86 10.62 -5.52
C ILE A 96 5.71 10.10 -6.66
N ASN A 97 6.27 11.02 -7.44
CA ASN A 97 7.03 10.72 -8.65
C ASN A 97 8.25 11.64 -8.79
N SER A 98 8.87 11.69 -9.97
CA SER A 98 10.07 12.49 -10.23
C SER A 98 9.88 14.01 -10.07
N LYS A 99 8.64 14.51 -10.03
CA LYS A 99 8.32 15.92 -9.81
C LYS A 99 8.12 16.29 -8.34
N SER A 100 7.89 15.30 -7.48
CA SER A 100 7.77 15.51 -6.04
C SER A 100 9.14 15.90 -5.46
N PRO A 101 9.17 16.66 -4.35
CA PRO A 101 10.44 17.01 -3.71
C PRO A 101 11.14 15.75 -3.16
N ALA A 102 12.47 15.84 -3.03
CA ALA A 102 13.26 14.76 -2.45
C ALA A 102 12.95 14.54 -0.96
N ARG A 103 12.43 15.55 -0.27
CA ARG A 103 12.03 15.51 1.14
C ARG A 103 10.78 16.37 1.36
N PHE A 104 9.90 15.90 2.23
CA PHE A 104 8.74 16.67 2.68
C PHE A 104 9.01 17.23 4.07
N SER A 105 8.81 18.54 4.25
CA SER A 105 8.81 19.12 5.59
C SER A 105 7.58 18.63 6.35
N THR A 106 7.76 18.15 7.58
CA THR A 106 6.69 17.66 8.44
C THR A 106 6.49 18.50 9.69
N ASP A 107 7.20 19.64 9.78
CA ASP A 107 7.15 20.55 10.92
C ASP A 107 5.75 21.18 11.02
N GLY A 108 5.14 21.05 12.21
CA GLY A 108 3.78 21.52 12.45
C GLY A 108 2.68 20.73 11.72
N VAL A 109 3.02 19.64 11.02
CA VAL A 109 2.06 18.78 10.33
C VAL A 109 1.54 17.70 11.29
N GLY A 110 0.23 17.72 11.54
CA GLY A 110 -0.47 16.69 12.32
C GLY A 110 -0.59 15.35 11.59
N ASN A 111 -1.15 14.35 12.26
CA ASN A 111 -1.52 13.11 11.59
C ASN A 111 -2.88 13.27 10.90
N PHE A 112 -3.06 12.60 9.77
CA PHE A 112 -4.31 12.61 9.01
C PHE A 112 -4.99 11.25 9.10
N ASN A 113 -6.33 11.27 9.14
CA ASN A 113 -7.13 10.10 8.79
C ASN A 113 -7.09 9.94 7.26
N TYR A 114 -6.37 8.93 6.78
CA TYR A 114 -6.09 8.76 5.36
C TYR A 114 -6.88 7.61 4.76
N THR A 115 -7.82 7.92 3.87
CA THR A 115 -8.51 6.91 3.05
C THR A 115 -7.93 6.92 1.63
N GLY A 116 -7.15 5.91 1.26
CA GLY A 116 -6.39 5.99 0.01
C GLY A 116 -5.58 4.77 -0.38
N CYS A 117 -4.53 5.04 -1.14
CA CYS A 117 -3.52 4.07 -1.53
C CYS A 117 -2.18 4.79 -1.80
N ILE A 118 -1.07 4.10 -1.55
CA ILE A 118 0.28 4.67 -1.71
C ILE A 118 0.84 4.30 -3.08
N GLN A 119 1.25 5.30 -3.86
CA GLN A 119 1.83 5.12 -5.20
C GLN A 119 3.09 5.96 -5.33
N ILE A 120 4.21 5.43 -4.85
CA ILE A 120 5.52 6.10 -4.89
C ILE A 120 6.37 5.40 -5.94
N LYS A 121 6.66 6.06 -7.06
CA LYS A 121 7.42 5.43 -8.15
C LYS A 121 8.39 6.37 -8.84
N ASN A 122 9.60 5.88 -9.09
CA ASN A 122 10.63 6.58 -9.87
C ASN A 122 10.85 8.02 -9.38
N SER A 123 10.76 8.25 -8.07
CA SER A 123 10.92 9.58 -7.46
C SER A 123 12.37 9.85 -7.05
N SER A 124 12.65 11.12 -6.77
CA SER A 124 13.90 11.59 -6.14
C SER A 124 13.88 11.47 -4.61
N LEU A 125 12.80 10.92 -4.04
CA LEU A 125 12.55 10.83 -2.60
C LEU A 125 13.72 10.15 -1.88
N GLU A 126 14.20 10.79 -0.82
CA GLU A 126 15.28 10.29 0.03
C GLU A 126 14.77 9.74 1.36
N ASP A 127 13.61 10.22 1.79
CA ASP A 127 13.05 9.98 3.12
C ASP A 127 11.58 9.59 3.04
N TYR A 128 11.21 8.51 3.72
CA TYR A 128 9.84 8.02 3.81
C TYR A 128 9.11 8.48 5.08
N THR A 129 9.79 9.12 6.05
CA THR A 129 9.21 9.39 7.39
C THR A 129 7.94 10.23 7.35
N PHE A 130 7.76 11.06 6.32
CA PHE A 130 6.50 11.80 6.12
C PHE A 130 5.27 10.88 5.98
N LEU A 131 5.45 9.61 5.59
CA LEU A 131 4.37 8.62 5.55
C LEU A 131 3.82 8.30 6.94
N GLU A 132 4.56 8.58 8.01
CA GLU A 132 4.06 8.45 9.39
C GLU A 132 2.86 9.37 9.67
N LYS A 133 2.73 10.48 8.92
CA LYS A 133 1.56 11.38 8.99
C LYS A 133 0.29 10.75 8.44
N PHE A 134 0.41 9.68 7.67
CA PHE A 134 -0.71 8.97 7.02
C PHE A 134 -0.99 7.61 7.67
N LYS A 135 -0.50 7.36 8.89
CA LYS A 135 -0.60 6.05 9.55
C LYS A 135 -2.03 5.62 9.94
N ASN A 136 -2.96 6.56 10.08
CA ASN A 136 -4.38 6.25 10.30
C ASN A 136 -5.01 5.89 8.96
N PHE A 137 -4.60 4.74 8.41
CA PHE A 137 -4.81 4.38 7.02
C PHE A 137 -6.00 3.45 6.81
N VAL A 138 -6.84 3.78 5.83
CA VAL A 138 -7.93 2.94 5.32
C VAL A 138 -7.72 2.73 3.81
N PRO A 139 -7.43 1.50 3.35
CA PRO A 139 -7.21 1.27 1.93
C PRO A 139 -8.50 1.37 1.12
N ILE A 140 -8.44 2.03 -0.04
CA ILE A 140 -9.54 2.00 -1.02
C ILE A 140 -9.45 0.70 -1.83
N ALA A 141 -10.59 0.04 -2.05
CA ALA A 141 -10.67 -1.12 -2.93
C ALA A 141 -10.17 -0.79 -4.35
N GLU A 142 -9.62 -1.80 -5.03
CA GLU A 142 -9.16 -1.70 -6.43
C GLU A 142 -8.02 -0.68 -6.69
N CYS A 143 -7.40 -0.13 -5.64
CA CYS A 143 -6.20 0.68 -5.80
C CYS A 143 -4.92 -0.12 -5.49
N ASN A 144 -4.02 -0.18 -6.48
CA ASN A 144 -2.70 -0.76 -6.29
C ASN A 144 -1.83 0.11 -5.37
N GLN A 145 -1.13 -0.54 -4.44
CA GLN A 145 -0.25 0.10 -3.47
C GLN A 145 1.21 -0.32 -3.69
N TYR A 146 2.11 0.63 -3.88
CA TYR A 146 3.51 0.35 -4.16
C TYR A 146 4.47 1.49 -3.81
N ILE A 147 5.72 1.12 -3.48
CA ILE A 147 6.89 2.00 -3.40
C ILE A 147 8.01 1.36 -4.22
N ILE A 148 8.22 1.82 -5.45
CA ILE A 148 9.07 1.13 -6.43
C ILE A 148 10.01 2.03 -7.24
N GLY A 149 11.20 1.56 -7.55
CA GLY A 149 12.10 2.28 -8.48
C GLY A 149 12.70 3.58 -7.92
N ASN A 150 12.62 3.82 -6.60
CA ASN A 150 13.08 5.06 -5.98
C ASN A 150 14.55 4.92 -5.56
N LYS A 151 15.48 5.30 -6.45
CA LYS A 151 16.92 5.04 -6.32
C LYS A 151 17.59 5.69 -5.11
N ASN A 152 16.96 6.73 -4.54
CA ASN A 152 17.47 7.47 -3.39
C ASN A 152 16.77 7.10 -2.08
N LEU A 153 15.65 6.38 -2.16
CA LEU A 153 14.81 6.07 -1.00
C LEU A 153 15.28 4.78 -0.34
N CYS A 154 15.61 4.87 0.94
CA CYS A 154 15.85 3.69 1.75
C CYS A 154 14.73 3.46 2.76
N ILE A 155 14.13 2.26 2.79
CA ILE A 155 13.07 1.90 3.73
C ILE A 155 13.67 1.00 4.81
N GLU A 156 13.82 1.52 6.02
CA GLU A 156 14.45 0.77 7.13
C GLU A 156 13.41 0.00 7.96
N LYS A 157 12.25 0.61 8.20
CA LYS A 157 11.19 0.06 9.07
C LYS A 157 10.13 -0.71 8.27
N PHE A 158 10.53 -1.75 7.54
CA PHE A 158 9.61 -2.55 6.70
C PHE A 158 8.39 -3.08 7.47
N ASP A 159 8.57 -3.53 8.71
CA ASP A 159 7.47 -4.09 9.51
C ASP A 159 6.37 -3.06 9.78
N MET A 160 6.73 -1.78 9.95
CA MET A 160 5.76 -0.70 10.10
C MET A 160 4.93 -0.53 8.82
N PHE A 161 5.58 -0.56 7.66
CA PHE A 161 4.90 -0.45 6.37
C PHE A 161 3.93 -1.58 6.11
N LEU A 162 4.35 -2.83 6.34
CA LEU A 162 3.51 -4.00 6.11
C LEU A 162 2.32 -4.05 7.09
N THR A 163 2.50 -3.56 8.31
CA THR A 163 1.46 -3.53 9.33
C THR A 163 0.43 -2.43 9.06
N VAL A 164 0.90 -1.22 8.75
CA VAL A 164 0.06 -0.03 8.57
C VAL A 164 -0.54 0.00 7.16
N PHE A 165 0.28 -0.19 6.12
CA PHE A 165 -0.11 -0.11 4.72
C PHE A 165 -0.26 -1.51 4.13
N LYS A 166 -1.26 -2.25 4.61
CA LYS A 166 -1.50 -3.64 4.22
C LYS A 166 -1.57 -3.80 2.69
N GLY A 167 -0.80 -4.76 2.18
CA GLY A 167 -0.75 -5.09 0.75
C GLY A 167 0.18 -4.21 -0.09
N ILE A 168 0.96 -3.31 0.52
CA ILE A 168 1.94 -2.49 -0.19
C ILE A 168 3.08 -3.34 -0.75
N LYS A 169 3.44 -3.09 -2.02
CA LYS A 169 4.59 -3.73 -2.68
C LYS A 169 5.81 -2.81 -2.64
N VAL A 170 6.94 -3.30 -2.15
CA VAL A 170 8.17 -2.49 -2.05
C VAL A 170 9.34 -3.21 -2.73
N TYR A 171 9.88 -2.64 -3.81
CA TYR A 171 11.01 -3.24 -4.56
C TYR A 171 11.74 -2.20 -5.42
N ASP A 172 12.95 -2.53 -5.89
CA ASP A 172 13.76 -1.69 -6.78
C ASP A 172 14.03 -0.25 -6.26
N ASN A 173 14.02 -0.04 -4.93
CA ASN A 173 14.42 1.22 -4.29
C ASN A 173 15.94 1.25 -4.02
N LYS A 174 16.46 2.26 -3.30
CA LYS A 174 17.89 2.40 -3.03
C LYS A 174 18.45 1.11 -2.44
N ASN A 175 19.39 0.51 -3.15
CA ASN A 175 20.03 -0.73 -2.73
C ASN A 175 20.74 -0.60 -1.38
N SER A 176 21.13 0.61 -0.97
CA SER A 176 21.93 0.85 0.25
C SER A 176 21.22 0.54 1.58
N CYS A 177 19.97 0.07 1.57
CA CYS A 177 19.37 -0.61 2.73
C CYS A 177 19.83 -2.06 2.84
N GLU A 178 21.02 -2.39 2.32
CA GLU A 178 21.45 -3.66 1.69
C GLU A 178 21.07 -4.93 2.46
N LYS A 179 20.83 -4.80 3.76
CA LYS A 179 20.52 -5.88 4.68
C LYS A 179 19.04 -6.29 4.72
N ASN A 180 18.06 -5.47 4.31
CA ASN A 180 16.63 -5.79 4.49
C ASN A 180 15.89 -5.93 3.17
N CYS A 181 15.15 -7.02 2.98
CA CYS A 181 14.33 -7.28 1.78
C CYS A 181 12.95 -7.81 2.15
N LEU A 182 12.00 -7.71 1.22
CA LEU A 182 10.70 -8.37 1.38
C LEU A 182 10.79 -9.86 1.03
N GLY A 183 9.99 -10.66 1.74
CA GLY A 183 9.68 -12.04 1.40
C GLY A 183 8.84 -12.18 0.14
N GLY A 184 8.67 -13.41 -0.32
CA GLY A 184 7.92 -13.76 -1.52
C GLY A 184 8.37 -15.10 -2.10
N GLU A 185 7.98 -15.35 -3.34
CA GLU A 185 8.40 -16.54 -4.09
C GLU A 185 9.83 -16.37 -4.62
N ALA A 186 10.67 -17.37 -4.34
CA ALA A 186 12.08 -17.39 -4.69
C ALA A 186 12.29 -17.73 -6.18
N THR A 187 11.77 -16.91 -7.07
CA THR A 187 12.04 -16.98 -8.52
C THR A 187 13.47 -16.53 -8.83
N ASN A 188 13.97 -16.80 -10.04
CA ASN A 188 15.27 -16.26 -10.48
C ASN A 188 15.35 -14.73 -10.38
N GLU A 189 14.24 -14.03 -10.66
CA GLU A 189 14.17 -12.57 -10.57
C GLU A 189 14.26 -12.09 -9.11
N PHE A 190 13.53 -12.75 -8.21
CA PHE A 190 13.61 -12.50 -6.78
C PHE A 190 15.04 -12.72 -6.26
N LEU A 191 15.63 -13.88 -6.56
CA LEU A 191 16.96 -14.25 -6.11
C LEU A 191 18.06 -13.31 -6.63
N LYS A 192 17.93 -12.81 -7.86
CA LYS A 192 18.85 -11.80 -8.40
C LYS A 192 18.83 -10.52 -7.57
N ARG A 193 17.65 -10.10 -7.09
CA ARG A 193 17.44 -8.88 -6.32
C ARG A 193 17.97 -8.96 -4.89
N ILE A 194 17.87 -10.12 -4.23
CA ILE A 194 18.21 -10.28 -2.81
C ILE A 194 19.67 -10.66 -2.53
N SER A 195 20.58 -10.50 -3.49
CA SER A 195 21.97 -10.96 -3.40
C SER A 195 22.82 -10.37 -2.26
N LYS A 196 22.39 -9.26 -1.65
CA LYS A 196 23.05 -8.62 -0.50
C LYS A 196 22.25 -8.73 0.80
N CYS A 197 21.09 -9.38 0.74
CA CYS A 197 20.09 -9.36 1.79
C CYS A 197 20.52 -10.16 3.02
N LYS A 198 20.40 -9.56 4.21
CA LYS A 198 20.62 -10.28 5.49
C LYS A 198 19.32 -10.66 6.19
N THR A 199 18.26 -9.91 5.99
CA THR A 199 16.98 -10.06 6.67
C THR A 199 15.86 -10.01 5.65
N VAL A 200 15.05 -11.06 5.62
CA VAL A 200 13.84 -11.14 4.79
C VAL A 200 12.62 -10.87 5.68
N HIS A 201 11.90 -9.80 5.37
CA HIS A 201 10.67 -9.41 6.05
C HIS A 201 9.46 -10.10 5.41
N GLY A 202 8.81 -10.99 6.17
CA GLY A 202 7.71 -11.82 5.70
C GLY A 202 8.12 -13.23 5.29
N ASP A 203 7.23 -13.92 4.58
CA ASP A 203 7.40 -15.34 4.23
C ASP A 203 8.30 -15.52 3.00
N LEU A 204 9.15 -16.55 3.00
CA LEU A 204 9.97 -16.93 1.86
C LEU A 204 9.50 -18.29 1.32
N HIS A 205 9.10 -18.32 0.05
CA HIS A 205 8.56 -19.52 -0.59
C HIS A 205 9.51 -20.07 -1.65
N ILE A 206 10.01 -21.27 -1.41
CA ILE A 206 10.81 -22.07 -2.34
C ILE A 206 9.97 -23.28 -2.75
N THR A 207 9.27 -23.15 -3.87
CA THR A 207 8.26 -24.10 -4.31
C THR A 207 8.48 -24.55 -5.75
N GLY A 208 8.37 -25.86 -6.00
CA GLY A 208 8.28 -26.38 -7.37
C GLY A 208 9.56 -26.28 -8.20
N TRP A 209 10.74 -26.15 -7.58
CA TRP A 209 11.99 -26.09 -8.33
C TRP A 209 12.34 -27.46 -8.92
N MET A 210 12.26 -27.58 -10.24
CA MET A 210 12.74 -28.75 -10.99
C MET A 210 14.28 -28.80 -11.07
N TYR A 211 14.92 -27.62 -11.08
CA TYR A 211 16.38 -27.44 -11.13
C TYR A 211 16.80 -26.29 -10.20
N LYS A 212 18.08 -26.24 -9.81
CA LYS A 212 18.61 -25.11 -9.03
C LYS A 212 18.53 -23.80 -9.84
N PRO A 213 17.91 -22.73 -9.30
CA PRO A 213 17.91 -21.43 -9.96
C PRO A 213 19.32 -20.85 -10.12
N ARG A 214 19.52 -20.04 -11.15
CA ARG A 214 20.82 -19.43 -11.48
C ARG A 214 21.40 -18.60 -10.34
N TYR A 215 20.54 -17.95 -9.56
CA TYR A 215 20.92 -17.04 -8.47
C TYR A 215 20.72 -17.63 -7.08
N ILE A 216 20.66 -18.96 -6.93
CA ILE A 216 20.40 -19.63 -5.65
C ILE A 216 21.39 -19.23 -4.54
N LYS A 217 22.64 -18.91 -4.89
CA LYS A 217 23.66 -18.46 -3.94
C LYS A 217 23.31 -17.16 -3.20
N SER A 218 22.37 -16.36 -3.72
CA SER A 218 21.88 -15.17 -3.01
C SER A 218 21.29 -15.50 -1.64
N LEU A 219 20.75 -16.72 -1.46
CA LEU A 219 20.20 -17.18 -0.18
C LEU A 219 21.27 -17.28 0.92
N GLN A 220 22.55 -17.45 0.55
CA GLN A 220 23.65 -17.59 1.51
C GLN A 220 23.92 -16.32 2.31
N SER A 221 23.43 -15.18 1.83
CA SER A 221 23.56 -13.91 2.56
C SER A 221 22.50 -13.72 3.64
N ILE A 222 21.41 -14.49 3.61
CA ILE A 222 20.28 -14.35 4.52
C ILE A 222 20.66 -14.91 5.89
N GLU A 223 20.57 -14.07 6.90
CA GLU A 223 20.77 -14.39 8.32
C GLU A 223 19.44 -14.52 9.08
N GLU A 224 18.38 -13.83 8.65
CA GLU A 224 17.09 -13.79 9.35
C GLU A 224 15.90 -13.78 8.36
N ILE A 225 14.84 -14.53 8.67
CA ILE A 225 13.54 -14.48 7.99
C ILE A 225 12.48 -14.20 9.06
N THR A 226 11.81 -13.06 9.03
CA THR A 226 10.85 -12.68 10.09
C THR A 226 9.51 -13.43 9.97
N GLY A 227 9.18 -13.91 8.77
CA GLY A 227 8.03 -14.77 8.52
C GLY A 227 8.40 -16.25 8.48
N LYS A 228 7.65 -17.03 7.70
CA LYS A 228 7.83 -18.47 7.55
C LYS A 228 8.71 -18.80 6.33
N LEU A 229 9.54 -19.81 6.47
CA LEU A 229 10.28 -20.42 5.37
C LEU A 229 9.52 -21.64 4.86
N TYR A 230 9.04 -21.58 3.62
CA TYR A 230 8.36 -22.68 2.95
C TYR A 230 9.29 -23.31 1.92
N ILE A 231 9.61 -24.60 2.08
CA ILE A 231 10.38 -25.37 1.09
C ILE A 231 9.53 -26.59 0.73
N VAL A 232 8.89 -26.57 -0.44
CA VAL A 232 7.84 -27.54 -0.81
C VAL A 232 8.00 -27.99 -2.26
N ASN A 233 7.91 -29.31 -2.50
CA ASN A 233 7.88 -29.90 -3.85
C ASN A 233 9.07 -29.52 -4.75
N ASN A 234 10.30 -29.55 -4.22
CA ASN A 234 11.50 -29.23 -4.99
C ASN A 234 12.25 -30.52 -5.35
N ILE A 235 12.49 -30.76 -6.64
CA ILE A 235 13.30 -31.88 -7.14
C ILE A 235 14.75 -31.45 -7.28
N GLY A 236 14.99 -30.19 -7.64
CA GLY A 236 16.32 -29.63 -7.87
C GLY A 236 17.12 -29.31 -6.60
N ILE A 237 16.56 -29.56 -5.40
CA ILE A 237 17.20 -29.25 -4.12
C ILE A 237 17.37 -30.55 -3.34
N SER A 238 18.60 -31.04 -3.25
CA SER A 238 18.96 -32.20 -2.41
C SER A 238 19.50 -31.79 -1.03
N GLU A 239 19.95 -30.54 -0.88
CA GLU A 239 20.59 -30.01 0.32
C GLU A 239 20.22 -28.53 0.49
N LEU A 240 20.30 -28.02 1.72
CA LEU A 240 19.96 -26.63 2.08
C LEU A 240 21.20 -25.79 2.44
N ASN A 241 22.36 -26.13 1.88
CA ASN A 241 23.62 -25.44 2.12
C ASN A 241 23.59 -23.95 1.69
N GLU A 242 22.64 -23.60 0.82
CA GLU A 242 22.36 -22.23 0.41
C GLU A 242 21.77 -21.37 1.54
N PHE A 243 21.36 -21.94 2.68
CA PHE A 243 20.96 -21.24 3.91
C PHE A 243 22.00 -21.32 5.03
N SER A 244 23.28 -21.55 4.71
CA SER A 244 24.35 -21.70 5.70
C SER A 244 24.53 -20.52 6.67
N SER A 245 24.10 -19.31 6.29
CA SER A 245 24.13 -18.13 7.17
C SER A 245 22.86 -17.90 7.97
N LEU A 246 21.78 -18.68 7.71
CA LEU A 246 20.47 -18.47 8.31
C LEU A 246 20.49 -18.84 9.79
N LYS A 247 20.18 -17.86 10.64
CA LYS A 247 20.19 -17.99 12.11
C LYS A 247 18.78 -18.02 12.68
N TYR A 248 17.83 -17.31 12.06
CA TYR A 248 16.48 -17.12 12.60
C TYR A 248 15.41 -17.24 11.52
N VAL A 249 14.31 -17.93 11.85
CA VAL A 249 13.09 -18.02 11.05
C VAL A 249 11.89 -17.82 11.97
N GLY A 250 10.98 -16.93 11.58
CA GLY A 250 9.80 -16.55 12.35
C GLY A 250 10.07 -15.40 13.31
N ASN A 251 9.09 -15.12 14.18
CA ASN A 251 9.28 -14.16 15.25
C ASN A 251 10.33 -14.69 16.22
N LYS A 252 11.25 -13.84 16.68
CA LYS A 252 12.32 -14.18 17.66
C LYS A 252 11.81 -14.84 18.96
N SER A 253 10.50 -14.87 19.19
CA SER A 253 9.82 -15.56 20.30
C SER A 253 9.37 -16.99 20.00
N SER A 254 9.64 -17.54 18.82
CA SER A 254 9.13 -18.86 18.38
C SER A 254 10.31 -19.77 18.01
N GLU A 255 10.49 -20.84 18.78
CA GLU A 255 11.51 -21.87 18.54
C GLU A 255 11.34 -22.52 17.16
N LEU A 256 12.45 -22.68 16.44
CA LEU A 256 12.53 -23.24 15.10
C LEU A 256 12.26 -24.75 15.12
N TYR A 257 11.18 -25.20 14.49
CA TYR A 257 10.97 -26.61 14.13
C TYR A 257 11.52 -26.86 12.73
N ILE A 258 12.79 -27.30 12.63
CA ILE A 258 13.28 -27.96 11.41
C ILE A 258 12.98 -29.45 11.55
N LYS A 259 11.99 -29.94 10.82
CA LYS A 259 11.75 -31.38 10.65
C LYS A 259 12.61 -31.83 9.46
N ASN A 260 13.76 -32.44 9.75
CA ASN A 260 14.57 -33.11 8.73
C ASN A 260 13.78 -34.31 8.20
N PHE A 261 13.68 -34.43 6.87
CA PHE A 261 13.26 -35.64 6.17
C PHE A 261 14.50 -36.44 5.79
#